data_AF-A0A918MB80-F1
#
_entry.id   AF-A0A918MB80-F1
#
_cell.length_a   1.000
_cell.length_b   1.000
_cell.length_c   1.000
_cell.angle_alpha   90.00
_cell.angle_beta   90.00
_cell.angle_gamma   90.00
#
_symmetry.space_group_name_H-M   'P 1'
#
loop_
_entity.id
_entity.type
_entity.pdbx_description
1 polymer ?
#
loop_
_entity_poly.entity_id
_entity_poly.type
_entity_poly.pdbx_seq_one_letter_code
_entity_poly.pdbx_strand_id
1 'polypeptide(L)'
;MVTLMGWGDRPVWVRCVAAAYVIGFLEGTGWHAYSLAAGGLHAYSYAPLLIQLLFHALLLLDPLVALSIVRARPGGPLLAAPVMLADLVGNWDTEWRAVLAHPAAYLRPVGLLPITLFGIFVLLTAFPLRRALTSGGDAARGPWRRRPTVEGRQGQDLSL
;
A
#
# COMPACT_ATOMS: atom_id res chain seq x y z
N MET A 1 5.91 15.52 -15.28
CA MET A 1 7.26 14.96 -15.03
C MET A 1 7.20 14.16 -13.73
N VAL A 2 6.97 12.86 -13.81
CA VAL A 2 6.98 11.96 -12.64
C VAL A 2 8.43 11.66 -12.34
N THR A 3 8.98 12.26 -11.28
CA THR A 3 10.31 11.93 -10.79
C THR A 3 10.29 10.48 -10.29
N LEU A 4 10.69 9.54 -11.14
CA LEU A 4 11.08 8.18 -10.73
C LEU A 4 12.44 8.28 -10.04
N MET A 5 12.49 8.90 -8.86
CA MET A 5 13.71 9.03 -8.09
C MET A 5 13.42 8.68 -6.62
N GLY A 6 14.17 7.70 -6.11
CA GLY A 6 14.18 7.33 -4.69
C GLY A 6 14.04 5.83 -4.39
N TRP A 7 13.83 4.98 -5.39
CA TRP A 7 13.73 3.52 -5.19
C TRP A 7 15.07 2.78 -5.27
N GLY A 8 16.01 3.26 -6.10
CA GLY A 8 17.32 2.60 -6.31
C GLY A 8 18.11 2.39 -5.02
N ASP A 9 18.02 3.35 -4.10
CA ASP A 9 18.73 3.37 -2.82
C ASP A 9 17.99 2.64 -1.69
N ARG A 10 16.79 2.09 -1.97
CA ARG A 10 16.01 1.38 -0.94
C ARG A 10 16.48 -0.07 -0.82
N PRO A 11 16.46 -0.64 0.40
CA PRO A 11 16.75 -2.05 0.60
C PRO A 11 15.89 -2.93 -0.31
N VAL A 12 16.47 -4.04 -0.80
CA VAL A 12 15.77 -5.00 -1.68
C VAL A 12 14.42 -5.40 -1.11
N TRP A 13 14.35 -5.72 0.19
CA TRP A 13 13.10 -6.14 0.84
C TRP A 13 12.01 -5.07 0.75
N VAL A 14 12.35 -3.77 0.87
CA VAL A 14 11.37 -2.67 0.76
C VAL A 14 10.77 -2.64 -0.63
N ARG A 15 11.60 -2.83 -1.66
CA ARG A 15 11.18 -2.89 -3.06
C ARG A 15 10.30 -4.11 -3.32
N CYS A 16 10.68 -5.28 -2.81
CA CYS A 16 9.89 -6.51 -2.96
C CYS A 16 8.52 -6.38 -2.29
N VAL A 17 8.46 -5.87 -1.06
CA VAL A 17 7.19 -5.66 -0.35
C VAL A 17 6.34 -4.63 -1.10
N ALA A 18 6.91 -3.50 -1.52
CA ALA A 18 6.19 -2.49 -2.30
C ALA A 18 5.67 -3.05 -3.64
N ALA A 19 6.46 -3.87 -4.33
CA ALA A 19 6.03 -4.53 -5.56
C ALA A 19 4.87 -5.49 -5.29
N ALA A 20 4.93 -6.28 -4.22
CA ALA A 20 3.84 -7.16 -3.82
C ALA A 20 2.54 -6.38 -3.54
N TYR A 21 2.62 -5.23 -2.87
CA TYR A 21 1.46 -4.35 -2.70
C TYR A 21 0.90 -3.91 -4.06
N VAL A 22 1.74 -3.35 -4.92
CA VAL A 22 1.31 -2.83 -6.23
C VAL A 22 0.64 -3.92 -7.06
N ILE A 23 1.25 -5.11 -7.13
CA ILE A 23 0.71 -6.24 -7.88
C ILE A 23 -0.64 -6.66 -7.32
N GLY A 24 -0.75 -6.91 -6.01
CA GLY A 24 -1.99 -7.41 -5.41
C GLY A 24 -3.15 -6.41 -5.49
N PHE A 25 -2.89 -5.12 -5.28
CA PHE A 25 -3.93 -4.09 -5.44
C PHE A 25 -4.36 -3.93 -6.91
N LEU A 26 -3.43 -4.00 -7.87
CA LEU A 26 -3.79 -3.91 -9.29
C LEU A 26 -4.51 -5.18 -9.78
N GLU A 27 -4.17 -6.35 -9.25
CA GLU A 27 -4.91 -7.59 -9.46
C GLU A 27 -6.36 -7.46 -8.96
N GLY A 28 -6.55 -6.97 -7.72
CA GLY A 28 -7.88 -6.66 -7.16
C GLY A 28 -8.66 -5.67 -8.02
N THR A 29 -8.01 -4.59 -8.46
CA THR A 29 -8.60 -3.63 -9.42
C THR A 29 -9.09 -4.35 -10.68
N GLY A 30 -8.26 -5.24 -11.25
CA GLY A 30 -8.60 -6.00 -12.45
C GLY A 30 -9.83 -6.89 -12.23
N TRP A 31 -9.92 -7.53 -11.08
CA TRP A 31 -11.09 -8.34 -10.70
C TRP A 31 -12.37 -7.49 -10.58
N HIS A 32 -12.30 -6.33 -9.90
CA HIS A 32 -13.44 -5.43 -9.78
C HIS A 32 -13.85 -4.82 -11.11
N ALA A 33 -12.90 -4.47 -11.97
CA ALA A 33 -13.14 -3.97 -13.31
C ALA A 33 -13.83 -5.03 -14.18
N TYR A 34 -13.35 -6.28 -14.12
CA TYR A 34 -13.96 -7.41 -14.82
C TYR A 34 -15.40 -7.65 -14.34
N SER A 35 -15.61 -7.66 -13.02
CA SER A 35 -16.93 -7.86 -12.42
C SER A 35 -17.91 -6.76 -12.86
N LEU A 36 -17.48 -5.50 -12.84
CA LEU A 36 -18.26 -4.36 -13.31
C LEU A 36 -18.55 -4.45 -14.82
N ALA A 37 -17.58 -4.86 -15.64
CA ALA A 37 -17.78 -5.01 -17.08
C ALA A 37 -18.76 -6.15 -17.41
N ALA A 38 -18.73 -7.25 -16.64
CA ALA A 38 -19.58 -8.40 -16.85
C ALA A 38 -21.01 -8.24 -16.30
N GLY A 39 -21.16 -7.59 -15.13
CA GLY A 39 -22.43 -7.49 -14.39
C GLY A 39 -23.00 -6.07 -14.27
N GLY A 40 -22.29 -5.05 -14.75
CA GLY A 40 -22.68 -3.65 -14.56
C GLY A 40 -22.79 -3.27 -13.09
N LEU A 41 -23.67 -2.32 -12.76
CA LEU A 41 -23.93 -1.91 -11.38
C LEU A 41 -24.47 -3.04 -10.47
N HIS A 42 -24.89 -4.16 -11.08
CA HIS A 42 -25.47 -5.31 -10.38
C HIS A 42 -24.42 -6.40 -10.14
N ALA A 43 -23.14 -6.17 -10.46
CA ALA A 43 -22.06 -7.13 -10.30
C ALA A 43 -21.98 -7.77 -8.90
N TYR A 44 -22.41 -7.02 -7.87
CA TYR A 44 -22.38 -7.47 -6.47
C TYR A 44 -23.77 -7.59 -5.83
N SER A 45 -24.84 -7.74 -6.61
CA SER A 45 -26.22 -7.73 -6.09
C SER A 45 -26.52 -8.83 -5.05
N TYR A 46 -25.63 -9.83 -4.94
CA TYR A 46 -25.68 -10.89 -3.92
C TYR A 46 -25.27 -10.43 -2.52
N ALA A 47 -24.58 -9.28 -2.39
CA ALA A 47 -24.06 -8.77 -1.12
C ALA A 47 -24.96 -7.67 -0.52
N PRO A 48 -24.89 -7.40 0.79
CA PRO A 48 -25.50 -6.21 1.40
C PRO A 48 -25.02 -4.91 0.75
N LEU A 49 -25.90 -3.89 0.67
CA LEU A 49 -25.64 -2.63 -0.05
C LEU A 49 -24.28 -1.99 0.29
N LEU A 50 -23.88 -1.97 1.55
CA LEU A 50 -22.62 -1.36 1.97
C LEU A 50 -21.39 -2.09 1.38
N ILE A 51 -21.45 -3.42 1.28
CA ILE A 51 -20.39 -4.24 0.67
C ILE A 51 -20.39 -4.03 -0.85
N GLN A 52 -21.56 -3.89 -1.48
CA GLN A 52 -21.63 -3.56 -2.90
C GLN A 52 -20.94 -2.23 -3.21
N LEU A 53 -21.24 -1.19 -2.43
CA LEU A 53 -20.64 0.13 -2.60
C LEU A 53 -19.12 0.08 -2.35
N LEU A 54 -18.69 -0.69 -1.35
CA LEU A 54 -17.27 -0.93 -1.09
C LEU A 54 -16.59 -1.57 -2.31
N PHE A 55 -17.11 -2.68 -2.83
CA PHE A 55 -16.50 -3.35 -3.99
C PHE A 55 -16.46 -2.49 -5.25
N HIS A 56 -17.46 -1.62 -5.47
CA HIS A 56 -17.37 -0.63 -6.53
C HIS A 56 -16.31 0.44 -6.24
N ALA A 57 -16.19 0.90 -4.98
CA ALA A 57 -15.20 1.88 -4.58
C ALA A 57 -13.75 1.36 -4.70
N LEU A 58 -13.53 0.05 -4.54
CA LEU A 58 -12.21 -0.59 -4.70
C LEU A 58 -11.62 -0.38 -6.10
N LEU A 59 -12.46 -0.23 -7.13
CA LEU A 59 -12.02 0.14 -8.48
C LEU A 59 -11.22 1.46 -8.51
N LEU A 60 -11.46 2.35 -7.56
CA LEU A 60 -10.72 3.60 -7.38
C LEU A 60 -9.69 3.52 -6.26
N LEU A 61 -10.03 2.89 -5.13
CA LEU A 61 -9.15 2.83 -3.96
C LEU A 61 -7.89 2.02 -4.24
N ASP A 62 -7.99 0.91 -4.97
CA ASP A 62 -6.86 0.03 -5.24
C ASP A 62 -5.79 0.70 -6.13
N PRO A 63 -6.14 1.34 -7.26
CA PRO A 63 -5.17 2.12 -8.02
C PRO A 63 -4.57 3.29 -7.23
N LEU A 64 -5.36 3.93 -6.35
CA LEU A 64 -4.86 5.01 -5.50
C LEU A 64 -3.83 4.51 -4.49
N VAL A 65 -4.05 3.33 -3.90
CA VAL A 65 -3.07 2.65 -3.05
C VAL A 65 -1.83 2.32 -3.87
N ALA A 66 -1.97 1.62 -5.00
CA ALA A 66 -0.86 1.25 -5.86
C ALA A 66 -0.03 2.47 -6.29
N LEU A 67 -0.69 3.55 -6.73
CA LEU A 67 -0.03 4.80 -7.10
C LEU A 67 0.69 5.44 -5.90
N SER A 68 0.07 5.45 -4.72
CA SER A 68 0.69 5.98 -3.50
C SER A 68 1.96 5.20 -3.13
N ILE A 69 1.92 3.88 -3.28
CA ILE A 69 3.08 3.00 -3.10
C ILE A 69 4.13 3.31 -4.15
N VAL A 70 3.83 3.29 -5.46
CA VAL A 70 4.77 3.59 -6.56
C VAL A 70 5.49 4.92 -6.36
N ARG A 71 4.78 5.93 -5.83
CA ARG A 71 5.35 7.25 -5.49
C ARG A 71 6.15 7.28 -4.19
N ALA A 72 6.43 6.12 -3.58
CA ALA A 72 7.14 5.93 -2.32
C ALA A 72 6.56 6.80 -1.17
N ARG A 73 5.25 7.06 -1.17
CA ARG A 73 4.62 7.92 -0.15
C ARG A 73 4.49 7.13 1.16
N PRO A 74 4.99 7.64 2.31
CA PRO A 74 4.83 6.94 3.59
C PRO A 74 3.38 6.74 4.03
N GLY A 75 2.45 7.53 3.50
CA GLY A 75 1.01 7.34 3.72
C GLY A 75 0.40 6.17 2.93
N GLY A 76 1.06 5.71 1.85
CA GLY A 76 0.55 4.61 1.00
C GLY A 76 0.27 3.33 1.78
N PRO A 77 1.21 2.80 2.60
CA PRO A 77 0.96 1.62 3.40
C PRO A 77 -0.15 1.79 4.46
N LEU A 78 -0.34 3.01 4.98
CA LEU A 78 -1.42 3.31 5.92
C LEU A 78 -2.79 3.38 5.25
N LEU A 79 -2.85 3.76 3.97
CA LEU A 79 -4.07 3.69 3.18
C LEU A 79 -4.37 2.24 2.77
N ALA A 80 -3.33 1.48 2.41
CA ALA A 80 -3.44 0.08 2.01
C ALA A 80 -4.10 -0.79 3.09
N ALA A 81 -3.69 -0.63 4.35
CA ALA A 81 -4.19 -1.45 5.46
C ALA A 81 -5.73 -1.40 5.65
N PRO A 82 -6.40 -0.24 5.79
CA PRO A 82 -7.84 -0.18 5.94
C PRO A 82 -8.58 -0.59 4.66
N VAL A 83 -8.06 -0.28 3.47
CA VAL A 83 -8.67 -0.72 2.19
C VAL A 83 -8.67 -2.25 2.12
N MET A 84 -7.52 -2.86 2.38
CA MET A 84 -7.37 -4.31 2.39
C MET A 84 -8.18 -4.99 3.48
N LEU A 85 -8.27 -4.39 4.68
CA LEU A 85 -9.12 -4.92 5.74
C LEU A 85 -10.59 -4.91 5.35
N ALA A 86 -11.07 -3.80 4.76
CA ALA A 86 -12.45 -3.68 4.30
C ALA A 86 -12.76 -4.71 3.21
N ASP A 87 -11.87 -4.83 2.21
CA ASP A 87 -11.98 -5.81 1.13
C ASP A 87 -12.02 -7.26 1.67
N LEU A 88 -11.10 -7.59 2.58
CA LEU A 88 -11.06 -8.89 3.24
C LEU A 88 -12.37 -9.19 3.98
N VAL A 89 -12.89 -8.23 4.76
CA VAL A 89 -14.16 -8.39 5.47
C VAL A 89 -15.32 -8.60 4.49
N GLY A 90 -15.40 -7.85 3.40
CA GLY A 90 -16.44 -8.02 2.38
C GLY A 90 -16.40 -9.40 1.72
N ASN A 91 -15.20 -9.88 1.36
CA ASN A 91 -15.03 -11.21 0.77
C ASN A 91 -15.36 -12.32 1.77
N TRP A 92 -14.95 -12.20 3.03
CA TRP A 92 -15.29 -13.20 4.05
C TRP A 92 -16.78 -13.20 4.38
N ASP A 93 -17.43 -12.03 4.49
CA ASP A 93 -18.88 -11.94 4.77
C ASP A 93 -19.71 -12.63 3.68
N THR A 94 -19.37 -12.38 2.42
CA THR A 94 -20.07 -12.94 1.27
C THR A 94 -19.86 -14.44 1.10
N GLU A 95 -18.68 -14.95 1.45
CA GLU A 95 -18.32 -16.36 1.29
C GLU A 95 -18.52 -17.21 2.56
N TRP A 96 -18.77 -16.61 3.73
CA TRP A 96 -18.75 -17.28 5.03
C TRP A 96 -19.58 -18.57 5.08
N ARG A 97 -20.82 -18.52 4.58
CA ARG A 97 -21.73 -19.67 4.60
C ARG A 97 -21.22 -20.81 3.72
N ALA A 98 -20.65 -20.48 2.57
CA ALA A 98 -20.14 -21.47 1.64
C ALA A 98 -18.80 -22.07 2.11
N VAL A 99 -17.96 -21.27 2.79
CA VAL A 99 -16.77 -21.77 3.51
C VAL A 99 -17.15 -22.82 4.55
N LEU A 100 -18.17 -22.55 5.37
CA LEU A 100 -18.63 -23.50 6.39
C LEU A 100 -19.20 -24.79 5.78
N ALA A 101 -19.87 -24.70 4.63
CA ALA A 101 -20.43 -25.87 3.94
C ALA A 101 -19.35 -26.71 3.26
N HIS A 102 -18.33 -26.07 2.65
CA HIS A 102 -17.36 -26.73 1.78
C HIS A 102 -15.93 -26.19 2.00
N PRO A 103 -15.31 -26.41 3.16
CA PRO A 103 -14.04 -25.76 3.52
C PRO A 103 -12.88 -26.10 2.56
N ALA A 104 -12.82 -27.33 2.06
CA ALA A 104 -11.78 -27.76 1.11
C ALA A 104 -11.86 -27.02 -0.23
N ALA A 105 -13.03 -26.53 -0.64
CA ALA A 105 -13.19 -25.77 -1.88
C ALA A 105 -12.49 -24.41 -1.84
N TYR A 106 -12.22 -23.88 -0.63
CA TYR A 106 -11.56 -22.61 -0.40
C TYR A 106 -10.06 -22.71 -0.21
N LEU A 107 -9.49 -23.93 -0.31
CA LEU A 107 -8.04 -24.15 -0.36
C LEU A 107 -7.45 -23.98 -1.76
N ARG A 108 -8.29 -23.65 -2.75
CA ARG A 108 -7.86 -23.45 -4.14
C ARG A 108 -6.99 -22.19 -4.24
N PRO A 109 -6.03 -22.14 -5.17
CA PRO A 109 -5.13 -20.99 -5.34
C PRO A 109 -5.81 -19.77 -5.98
N VAL A 110 -7.14 -19.70 -5.92
CA VAL A 110 -7.99 -18.63 -6.48
C VAL A 110 -9.11 -18.32 -5.49
N GLY A 111 -9.60 -17.08 -5.48
CA GLY A 111 -10.68 -16.66 -4.59
C GLY A 111 -10.19 -16.31 -3.18
N LEU A 112 -10.87 -16.81 -2.14
CA LEU A 112 -10.74 -16.33 -0.76
C LEU A 112 -9.35 -16.57 -0.12
N LEU A 113 -8.64 -17.64 -0.50
CA LEU A 113 -7.34 -17.96 0.09
C LEU A 113 -6.25 -16.94 -0.31
N PRO A 114 -5.99 -16.67 -1.60
CA PRO A 114 -5.03 -15.64 -2.01
C PRO A 114 -5.26 -14.27 -1.39
N ILE A 115 -6.51 -13.77 -1.41
CA ILE A 115 -6.85 -12.48 -0.81
C ILE A 115 -6.63 -12.48 0.71
N THR A 116 -6.89 -13.60 1.40
CA THR A 116 -6.61 -13.71 2.85
C THR A 116 -5.12 -13.65 3.14
N LEU A 117 -4.30 -14.40 2.39
CA LEU A 117 -2.84 -14.38 2.56
C LEU A 117 -2.26 -13.00 2.24
N PHE A 118 -2.73 -12.38 1.16
CA PHE A 118 -2.34 -11.02 0.80
C PHE A 118 -2.78 -10.00 1.85
N GLY A 119 -4.00 -10.12 2.37
CA GLY A 119 -4.52 -9.27 3.42
C GLY A 119 -3.70 -9.33 4.70
N ILE A 120 -3.38 -10.55 5.17
CA ILE A 120 -2.48 -10.76 6.31
C ILE A 120 -1.12 -10.11 6.04
N PHE A 121 -0.54 -10.36 4.87
CA PHE A 121 0.73 -9.77 4.48
C PHE A 121 0.71 -8.24 4.54
N VAL A 122 -0.31 -7.59 3.96
CA VAL A 122 -0.46 -6.13 3.95
C VAL A 122 -0.61 -5.59 5.38
N LEU A 123 -1.44 -6.22 6.21
CA LEU A 123 -1.66 -5.75 7.58
C LEU A 123 -0.40 -5.86 8.44
N LEU A 124 0.35 -6.95 8.31
CA LEU A 124 1.59 -7.16 9.06
C LEU A 124 2.73 -6.23 8.60
N THR A 125 2.79 -5.92 7.31
CA THR A 125 3.90 -5.17 6.73
C THR A 125 3.64 -3.67 6.55
N ALA A 126 2.40 -3.20 6.73
CA ALA A 126 2.03 -1.80 6.51
C ALA A 126 2.86 -0.82 7.35
N PHE A 127 2.98 -1.06 8.65
CA PHE A 127 3.74 -0.18 9.54
C PHE A 127 5.26 -0.27 9.31
N PRO A 128 5.88 -1.48 9.21
CA PRO A 128 7.28 -1.61 8.81
C PRO A 128 7.61 -0.90 7.50
N LEU A 129 6.77 -1.08 6.46
CA LEU A 129 6.96 -0.46 5.16
C LEU A 129 6.86 1.06 5.26
N ARG A 130 5.86 1.60 5.98
CA ARG A 130 5.76 3.04 6.25
C ARG A 130 7.06 3.58 6.85
N ARG A 131 7.58 2.96 7.91
CA ARG A 131 8.80 3.43 8.59
C ARG A 131 9.97 3.46 7.61
N ALA A 132 10.14 2.39 6.84
CA ALA A 132 11.21 2.32 5.84
C ALA A 132 11.08 3.41 4.75
N LEU A 133 9.87 3.71 4.30
CA LEU A 133 9.61 4.77 3.32
C LEU A 133 9.94 6.16 3.90
N THR A 134 9.57 6.44 5.15
CA THR A 134 9.92 7.69 5.85
C THR A 134 11.44 7.85 5.98
N SER A 135 12.15 6.84 6.49
CA SER A 135 13.59 6.96 6.82
C SER A 135 14.49 7.26 5.61
N GLY A 136 14.23 6.67 4.44
CA GLY A 136 15.02 7.03 3.25
C GLY A 136 14.60 8.37 2.61
N GLY A 137 13.47 8.96 3.01
CA GLY A 137 13.11 10.34 2.64
C GLY A 137 13.89 11.40 3.44
N ASP A 138 14.39 11.03 4.62
CA ASP A 138 15.25 11.87 5.46
C ASP A 138 16.72 11.76 5.01
N ALA A 139 17.18 10.56 4.64
CA ALA A 139 18.51 10.36 4.06
C ALA A 139 18.68 11.10 2.71
N ALA A 140 17.64 11.11 1.85
CA ALA A 140 17.65 11.88 0.60
C ALA A 140 17.58 13.41 0.82
N ARG A 141 17.22 13.87 2.03
CA ARG A 141 17.19 15.28 2.45
C ARG A 141 18.38 15.65 3.34
N GLY A 142 19.55 15.06 3.04
CA GLY A 142 20.78 15.20 3.82
C GLY A 142 21.22 16.65 4.15
N PRO A 143 22.14 16.80 5.13
CA PRO A 143 22.27 17.94 6.03
C PRO A 143 22.95 19.19 5.43
N TRP A 144 22.84 19.42 4.13
CA TRP A 144 23.50 20.54 3.40
C TRP A 144 22.97 21.94 3.76
N ARG A 145 22.28 22.09 4.90
CA ARG A 145 21.85 23.36 5.48
C ARG A 145 22.50 23.66 6.84
N ARG A 146 23.70 23.14 7.12
CA ARG A 146 24.61 23.81 8.05
C ARG A 146 25.58 24.67 7.25
N ARG A 147 25.27 25.96 7.12
CA ARG A 147 26.32 26.94 6.81
C ARG A 147 27.35 26.86 7.93
N PRO A 148 28.65 26.77 7.65
CA PRO A 148 29.65 27.07 8.66
C PRO A 148 29.50 28.56 8.99
N THR A 149 29.14 28.87 10.22
CA THR A 149 29.40 30.19 10.79
C THR A 149 30.90 30.36 10.74
N VAL A 150 31.38 31.27 9.88
CA VAL A 150 32.78 31.68 9.87
C VAL A 150 33.04 32.35 11.21
N GLU A 151 33.66 31.60 12.12
CA GLU A 151 34.19 32.11 13.37
C GLU A 151 35.41 32.96 13.01
N GLY A 152 35.17 34.26 12.86
CA GLY A 152 36.21 35.27 12.70
C GLY A 152 37.02 35.38 13.98
N ARG A 153 38.11 34.61 14.02
CA ARG A 153 39.19 34.73 15.00
C ARG A 153 39.86 36.10 14.84
N GLN A 154 39.39 37.11 15.57
CA GLN A 154 40.06 38.40 15.68
C GLN A 154 41.19 38.33 16.71
N GLY A 155 42.40 38.48 16.19
CA GLY A 155 43.66 38.92 16.80
C GLY A 155 43.75 39.06 18.32
N GLN A 156 44.40 38.08 18.94
CA GLN A 156 45.41 38.38 19.95
C GLN A 156 46.70 38.76 19.22
N ASP A 157 47.06 40.03 19.27
CA ASP A 157 48.41 40.52 19.59
C ASP A 157 48.44 42.02 19.37
N LEU A 158 48.71 42.77 20.44
CA LEU A 158 49.58 43.93 20.49
C LEU A 158 49.60 44.44 21.94
N SER A 159 50.55 43.92 22.70
CA SER A 159 51.09 44.56 23.90
C SER A 159 52.37 45.30 23.46
N LEU A 160 52.32 46.64 23.48
CA LEU A 160 53.38 47.59 23.88
C LEU A 160 52.95 49.03 23.51
#